data_AF-A0A8T1U5Q6-F1
#
_entry.id   AF-A0A8T1U5Q6-F1
#
_cell.length_a   1.000
_cell.length_b   1.000
_cell.length_c   1.000
_cell.angle_alpha   90.00
_cell.angle_beta   90.00
_cell.angle_gamma   90.00
#
_symmetry.space_group_name_H-M   'P 1'
#
loop_
_entity.id
_entity.type
_entity.pdbx_description
1 polymer ?
#
loop_
_entity_poly.entity_id
_entity_poly.type
_entity_poly.pdbx_seq_one_letter_code
_entity_poly.pdbx_strand_id
1 'polypeptide(L)'
;MVRMNYRQDPPTFTPYFYEPLYSGSYRASMEDTYEESVSTFLRDWHKSTMPTAESPVESSAVWLDGPTQPDGTSCGVLCIAQAYAMLRDSFSFSRTTVAPDDVAVMRLRIIWIILSQPAVTTRSNKLERAVNATDKALLATIMK
;
A
#
# COMPACT_ATOMS: atom_id res chain seq x y z
N MET A 1 16.77 -15.78 35.40
CA MET A 1 16.44 -14.44 34.87
C MET A 1 17.12 -14.29 33.52
N VAL A 2 16.41 -14.62 32.43
CA VAL A 2 16.95 -14.50 31.07
C VAL A 2 16.72 -13.05 30.63
N ARG A 3 17.78 -12.26 30.53
CA ARG A 3 17.72 -10.98 29.83
C ARG A 3 17.59 -11.31 28.34
N MET A 4 16.37 -11.22 27.81
CA MET A 4 16.19 -11.10 26.37
C MET A 4 16.80 -9.77 25.96
N ASN A 5 18.07 -9.79 25.57
CA ASN A 5 18.66 -8.72 24.79
C ASN A 5 17.97 -8.78 23.43
N TYR A 6 16.85 -8.06 23.28
CA TYR A 6 16.41 -7.64 21.96
C TYR A 6 17.61 -6.91 21.37
N ARG A 7 18.22 -7.49 20.34
CA ARG A 7 19.08 -6.74 19.45
C ARG A 7 18.16 -5.65 18.90
N GLN A 8 18.28 -4.44 19.46
CA GLN A 8 17.55 -3.28 18.98
C GLN A 8 18.26 -2.84 17.72
N ASP A 9 18.10 -3.61 16.65
CA ASP A 9 18.45 -3.11 15.33
C ASP A 9 17.61 -1.84 15.13
N PRO A 10 18.21 -0.75 14.61
CA PRO A 10 17.50 0.51 14.46
C PRO A 10 16.24 0.29 13.62
N PRO A 11 15.13 0.95 13.96
CA PRO A 11 13.88 0.79 13.22
C PRO A 11 14.15 1.05 11.74
N THR A 12 13.77 0.12 10.87
CA THR A 12 14.07 0.20 9.44
C THR A 12 12.80 0.45 8.66
N PHE A 13 12.85 1.24 7.60
CA PHE A 13 11.74 1.39 6.67
C PHE A 13 12.19 1.23 5.22
N THR A 14 11.29 0.70 4.40
CA THR A 14 11.54 0.41 2.99
C THR A 14 10.57 1.21 2.13
N PRO A 15 11.06 2.11 1.27
CA PRO A 15 10.22 2.76 0.28
C PRO A 15 9.90 1.78 -0.85
N TYR A 16 8.62 1.67 -1.18
CA TYR A 16 8.13 0.90 -2.32
C TYR A 16 7.56 1.83 -3.37
N PHE A 17 8.07 1.75 -4.59
CA PHE A 17 7.61 2.52 -5.73
C PHE A 17 6.76 1.65 -6.64
N TYR A 18 5.65 2.20 -7.13
CA TYR A 18 4.75 1.51 -8.03
C TYR A 18 4.20 2.45 -9.09
N GLU A 19 4.36 2.09 -10.36
CA GLU A 19 3.87 2.85 -11.51
C GLU A 19 3.07 1.94 -12.46
N PRO A 20 1.74 2.08 -12.54
CA PRO A 20 0.89 1.19 -13.33
C PRO A 20 0.87 1.51 -14.83
N LEU A 21 1.53 2.58 -15.29
CA LEU A 21 1.57 2.97 -16.71
C LEU A 21 2.67 2.22 -17.50
N TYR A 22 3.58 1.52 -16.81
CA TYR A 22 4.71 0.76 -17.39
C TYR A 22 5.51 1.57 -18.43
N SER A 23 5.56 2.88 -18.24
CA SER A 23 6.27 3.76 -19.16
C SER A 23 7.74 3.90 -18.75
N GLY A 24 8.05 3.65 -17.47
CA GLY A 24 9.34 3.92 -16.87
C GLY A 24 9.70 5.42 -16.83
N SER A 25 8.97 6.28 -17.53
CA SER A 25 9.28 7.71 -17.67
C SER A 25 9.13 8.49 -16.37
N TYR A 26 8.37 7.95 -15.42
CA TYR A 26 8.16 8.57 -14.12
C TYR A 26 9.13 8.09 -13.05
N ARG A 27 10.02 7.12 -13.33
CA ARG A 27 10.90 6.54 -12.30
C ARG A 27 11.75 7.58 -11.58
N ALA A 28 12.55 8.33 -12.34
CA ALA A 28 13.39 9.38 -11.79
C ALA A 28 12.56 10.42 -11.03
N SER A 29 11.48 10.92 -11.63
CA SER A 29 10.62 11.92 -10.97
C SER A 29 9.99 11.42 -9.68
N MET A 30 9.61 10.14 -9.59
CA MET A 30 9.06 9.55 -8.35
C MET A 30 10.13 9.40 -7.27
N GLU A 31 11.36 8.99 -7.64
CA GLU A 31 12.49 8.92 -6.71
C GLU A 31 12.88 10.30 -6.19
N ASP A 32 13.02 11.29 -7.08
CA ASP A 32 13.31 12.68 -6.73
C ASP A 32 12.21 13.25 -5.82
N THR A 33 10.94 13.07 -6.19
CA THR A 33 9.79 13.53 -5.37
C THR A 33 9.83 12.88 -3.99
N TYR A 34 10.13 11.59 -3.91
CA TYR A 34 10.21 10.90 -2.63
C TYR A 34 11.32 11.45 -1.74
N GLU A 35 12.53 11.66 -2.26
CA GLU A 35 13.66 12.19 -1.50
C GLU A 35 13.37 13.61 -1.00
N GLU A 36 12.89 14.48 -1.90
CA GLU A 36 12.63 15.89 -1.61
C GLU A 36 11.43 16.11 -0.68
N SER A 37 10.44 15.21 -0.69
CA SER A 37 9.20 15.39 0.08
C SER A 37 9.03 14.35 1.19
N VAL A 38 8.77 13.10 0.83
CA VAL A 38 8.36 12.05 1.79
C VAL A 38 9.49 11.71 2.75
N SER A 39 10.71 11.44 2.25
CA SER A 39 11.84 11.07 3.11
C SER A 39 12.25 12.24 4.01
N THR A 40 12.25 13.46 3.48
CA THR A 40 12.49 14.69 4.27
C THR A 40 11.44 14.85 5.37
N PHE A 41 10.16 14.75 5.04
CA PHE A 41 9.06 14.81 6.00
C PHE A 41 9.20 13.75 7.10
N LEU A 42 9.46 12.49 6.75
CA LEU A 42 9.60 11.40 7.73
C LEU A 42 10.77 11.64 8.70
N ARG A 43 11.91 12.11 8.18
CA ARG A 43 13.09 12.46 8.99
C ARG A 43 12.79 13.59 9.96
N ASP A 44 12.14 14.65 9.50
CA ASP A 44 11.83 15.81 10.35
C ASP A 44 10.73 15.49 11.37
N TRP A 45 9.70 14.74 10.95
CA TRP A 45 8.67 14.24 11.83
C TRP A 45 9.25 13.37 12.95
N HIS A 46 10.15 12.43 12.63
CA HIS A 46 10.84 11.60 13.62
C HIS A 46 11.65 12.44 14.61
N LYS A 47 12.49 13.36 14.12
CA LYS A 47 13.27 14.27 14.98
C LYS A 47 12.39 15.06 15.95
N SER A 48 11.23 15.52 15.49
CA SER A 48 10.32 16.33 16.31
C SER A 48 9.56 15.51 17.37
N THR A 49 9.15 14.29 17.03
CA THR A 49 8.27 13.46 17.87
C THR A 49 9.03 12.50 18.77
N MET A 50 10.24 12.09 18.37
CA MET A 50 11.08 11.13 19.08
C MET A 50 12.55 11.60 19.12
N PRO A 51 12.86 12.76 19.74
CA PRO A 51 14.18 13.39 19.68
C PRO A 51 15.31 12.58 20.36
N THR A 52 14.96 11.64 21.24
CA THR A 52 15.92 10.77 21.94
C THR A 52 16.02 9.37 21.34
N ALA A 53 15.16 9.02 20.37
CA ALA A 53 15.23 7.75 19.68
C ALA A 53 16.25 7.81 18.55
N GLU A 54 16.86 6.67 18.23
CA GLU A 54 17.70 6.54 17.06
C GLU A 54 16.86 6.75 15.79
N SER A 55 17.40 7.52 14.83
CA SER A 55 16.73 7.74 13.55
C SER A 55 16.53 6.42 12.83
N PRO A 56 15.37 6.20 12.19
CA PRO A 56 15.14 4.99 11.46
C PRO A 56 16.09 4.91 10.25
N VAL A 57 16.56 3.71 9.96
CA VAL A 57 17.41 3.43 8.80
C VAL A 57 16.52 3.20 7.58
N GLU A 58 16.77 3.96 6.53
CA GLU A 58 16.12 3.73 5.24
C GLU A 58 16.83 2.58 4.51
N SER A 59 16.10 1.51 4.21
CA SER A 59 16.60 0.41 3.38
C SER A 59 16.51 0.75 1.90
N SER A 60 17.22 -0.01 1.05
CA SER A 60 17.12 0.13 -0.40
C SER A 60 15.67 0.12 -0.90
N ALA A 61 15.35 1.09 -1.77
CA ALA A 61 14.05 1.19 -2.39
C ALA A 61 13.73 -0.04 -3.24
N VAL A 62 12.44 -0.40 -3.28
CA VAL A 62 11.93 -1.52 -4.05
C VAL A 62 10.94 -1.02 -5.09
N TRP A 63 11.25 -1.29 -6.36
CA TRP A 63 10.32 -1.08 -7.45
C TRP A 63 9.39 -2.28 -7.61
N LEU A 64 8.10 -2.02 -7.63
CA LEU A 64 7.07 -3.00 -7.93
C LEU A 64 6.78 -2.94 -9.43
N ASP A 65 7.17 -4.00 -10.15
CA ASP A 65 7.13 -4.03 -11.63
C ASP A 65 5.71 -4.18 -12.21
N GLY A 66 4.73 -4.54 -11.39
CA GLY A 66 3.37 -4.78 -11.83
C GLY A 66 2.35 -4.66 -10.70
N PRO A 67 1.06 -4.84 -11.01
CA PRO A 67 0.52 -5.05 -12.35
C PRO A 67 0.54 -3.76 -13.19
N THR A 68 0.54 -3.89 -14.51
CA THR A 68 0.38 -2.76 -15.42
C THR A 68 -1.10 -2.59 -15.77
N GLN A 69 -1.54 -1.36 -16.04
CA GLN A 69 -2.95 -1.12 -16.35
C GLN A 69 -3.28 -1.55 -17.80
N PRO A 70 -4.48 -2.07 -18.05
CA PRO A 70 -4.85 -2.57 -19.38
C PRO A 70 -5.39 -1.47 -20.33
N ASP A 71 -5.76 -0.29 -19.83
CA ASP A 71 -6.64 0.64 -20.54
C ASP A 71 -6.19 2.13 -20.52
N GLY A 72 -5.04 2.43 -19.91
CA GLY A 72 -4.51 3.80 -19.78
C GLY A 72 -5.30 4.75 -18.87
N THR A 73 -6.41 4.31 -18.25
CA THR A 73 -7.26 5.15 -17.39
C THR A 73 -7.44 4.59 -15.99
N SER A 74 -6.79 3.48 -15.68
CA SER A 74 -6.98 2.71 -14.46
C SER A 74 -5.84 2.81 -13.47
N CYS A 75 -4.86 3.68 -13.72
CA CYS A 75 -3.73 3.93 -12.84
C CYS A 75 -4.13 4.15 -11.37
N GLY A 76 -5.12 5.01 -11.09
CA GLY A 76 -5.56 5.29 -9.72
C GLY A 76 -6.18 4.07 -9.03
N VAL A 77 -6.92 3.24 -9.76
CA VAL A 77 -7.53 2.01 -9.24
C VAL A 77 -6.44 1.01 -8.85
N LEU A 78 -5.45 0.85 -9.72
CA LEU A 78 -4.32 -0.04 -9.48
C LEU A 78 -3.45 0.44 -8.32
N CYS A 79 -3.19 1.75 -8.19
CA CYS A 79 -2.47 2.30 -7.03
C CYS A 79 -3.17 1.99 -5.71
N ILE A 80 -4.50 2.14 -5.65
CA ILE A 80 -5.29 1.79 -4.46
C ILE A 80 -5.21 0.29 -4.18
N ALA A 81 -5.34 -0.56 -5.20
CA ALA A 81 -5.25 -2.00 -5.05
C ALA A 81 -3.85 -2.45 -4.57
N GLN A 82 -2.77 -1.83 -5.06
CA GLN A 82 -1.41 -2.13 -4.65
C GLN A 82 -1.15 -1.71 -3.20
N ALA A 83 -1.58 -0.51 -2.80
CA ALA A 83 -1.51 -0.08 -1.41
C ALA A 83 -2.30 -1.01 -0.49
N TYR A 84 -3.50 -1.43 -0.91
CA TYR A 84 -4.31 -2.40 -0.17
C TYR A 84 -3.60 -3.73 0.00
N ALA A 85 -3.02 -4.28 -1.08
CA ALA A 85 -2.31 -5.55 -1.04
C ALA A 85 -1.08 -5.50 -0.10
N MET A 86 -0.32 -4.41 -0.14
CA MET A 86 0.82 -4.18 0.76
C MET A 86 0.41 -4.13 2.24
N LEU A 87 -0.68 -3.44 2.56
CA LEU A 87 -1.21 -3.38 3.94
C LEU A 87 -1.66 -4.75 4.46
N ARG A 88 -1.93 -5.69 3.56
CA ARG A 88 -2.32 -7.07 3.86
C ARG A 88 -1.14 -8.04 3.82
N ASP A 89 0.08 -7.51 3.76
CA ASP A 89 1.33 -8.25 3.60
C ASP A 89 1.30 -9.22 2.40
N SER A 90 0.65 -8.76 1.33
CA SER A 90 0.41 -9.54 0.11
C SER A 90 1.14 -8.88 -1.06
N PHE A 91 2.36 -9.32 -1.32
CA PHE A 91 3.12 -8.95 -2.53
C PHE A 91 2.65 -9.70 -3.78
N SER A 92 1.60 -10.52 -3.68
CA SER A 92 1.14 -11.29 -4.83
C SER A 92 0.51 -10.41 -5.91
N PHE A 93 -0.13 -9.29 -5.53
CA PHE A 93 -0.73 -8.40 -6.52
C PHE A 93 0.30 -7.87 -7.52
N SER A 94 1.53 -7.61 -7.07
CA SER A 94 2.57 -7.08 -7.96
C SER A 94 3.05 -8.06 -9.02
N ARG A 95 2.63 -9.34 -8.92
CA ARG A 95 2.94 -10.42 -9.86
C ARG A 95 1.73 -10.84 -10.69
N THR A 96 0.56 -10.25 -10.44
CA THR A 96 -0.70 -10.61 -11.10
C THR A 96 -0.81 -9.92 -12.45
N THR A 97 -1.53 -10.54 -13.39
CA THR A 97 -1.99 -9.86 -14.62
C THR A 97 -3.39 -9.33 -14.40
N VAL A 98 -3.63 -8.05 -14.69
CA VAL A 98 -4.94 -7.40 -14.48
C VAL A 98 -5.66 -7.25 -15.81
N ALA A 99 -6.81 -7.91 -15.96
CA ALA A 99 -7.69 -7.74 -17.11
C ALA A 99 -8.61 -6.51 -16.94
N PRO A 100 -9.19 -5.97 -18.04
CA PRO A 100 -10.18 -4.89 -17.96
C PRO A 100 -11.37 -5.21 -17.04
N ASP A 101 -11.83 -6.46 -17.02
CA ASP A 101 -12.93 -6.88 -16.14
C ASP A 101 -12.54 -6.84 -14.66
N ASP A 102 -11.27 -7.18 -14.35
CA ASP A 102 -10.75 -7.08 -12.98
C ASP A 102 -10.75 -5.63 -12.50
N VAL A 103 -10.36 -4.69 -13.38
CA VAL A 103 -10.43 -3.25 -13.10
C VAL A 103 -11.86 -2.82 -12.79
N ALA A 104 -12.85 -3.26 -13.58
CA ALA A 104 -14.24 -2.91 -13.34
C ALA A 104 -14.72 -3.41 -11.96
N VAL A 105 -14.35 -4.64 -11.59
CA VAL A 105 -14.62 -5.20 -10.27
C VAL A 105 -13.92 -4.41 -9.15
N MET A 106 -12.64 -4.06 -9.32
CA MET A 106 -11.90 -3.24 -8.36
C MET A 106 -12.55 -1.87 -8.16
N ARG A 107 -12.92 -1.18 -9.24
CA ARG A 107 -13.65 0.09 -9.20
C ARG A 107 -14.95 -0.04 -8.42
N LEU A 108 -15.78 -1.04 -8.73
CA LEU A 108 -17.03 -1.30 -8.03
C LEU A 108 -16.82 -1.55 -6.54
N ARG A 109 -15.77 -2.28 -6.16
CA ARG A 109 -15.43 -2.54 -4.75
C ARG A 109 -14.94 -1.29 -4.03
N ILE A 110 -14.12 -0.46 -4.67
CA ILE A 110 -13.68 0.82 -4.11
C ILE A 110 -14.88 1.74 -3.88
N ILE A 111 -15.76 1.88 -4.88
CA ILE A 111 -17.02 2.63 -4.77
C ILE A 111 -17.87 2.06 -3.63
N TRP A 112 -17.99 0.74 -3.55
CA TRP A 112 -18.72 0.08 -2.47
C TRP A 112 -18.15 0.43 -1.09
N ILE A 113 -16.82 0.41 -0.92
CA ILE A 113 -16.17 0.79 0.35
C ILE A 113 -16.49 2.25 0.71
N ILE A 114 -16.44 3.16 -0.26
CA ILE A 114 -16.73 4.59 -0.06
C ILE A 114 -18.20 4.80 0.32
N LEU A 115 -19.13 4.16 -0.42
CA LEU A 115 -20.57 4.29 -0.20
C LEU A 115 -21.04 3.58 1.07
N SER A 116 -20.42 2.45 1.40
CA SER A 116 -20.79 1.62 2.54
C SER A 116 -20.20 2.11 3.84
N GLN A 117 -19.77 3.39 3.93
CA GLN A 117 -19.17 4.06 5.10
C GLN A 117 -19.26 3.16 6.33
N PRO A 118 -18.17 2.53 6.83
CA PRO A 118 -18.26 1.88 8.11
C PRO A 118 -18.74 2.96 9.05
N ALA A 119 -19.98 2.84 9.52
CA ALA A 119 -20.59 3.83 10.38
C ALA A 119 -19.71 3.88 11.64
N VAL A 120 -18.75 4.81 11.64
CA VAL A 120 -18.07 5.28 12.84
C VAL A 120 -19.05 6.13 13.67
N THR A 121 -20.35 6.06 13.35
CA THR A 121 -21.46 6.31 14.24
C THR A 121 -22.10 4.98 14.69
N THR A 122 -21.59 4.50 15.82
CA THR A 122 -22.30 3.75 16.87
C THR A 122 -23.09 2.47 16.52
N ARG A 123 -22.55 1.34 17.03
CA ARG A 123 -23.23 0.08 17.47
C ARG A 123 -23.82 -0.86 16.40
N SER A 124 -23.14 -2.02 16.25
CA SER A 124 -23.68 -3.36 15.90
C SER A 124 -23.52 -3.92 14.47
N ASN A 125 -22.30 -4.39 14.16
CA ASN A 125 -21.95 -5.71 13.61
C ASN A 125 -22.99 -6.53 12.78
N LYS A 126 -23.28 -6.05 11.57
CA LYS A 126 -23.56 -6.93 10.40
C LYS A 126 -22.68 -6.59 9.19
N LEU A 127 -22.27 -5.33 9.06
CA LEU A 127 -21.45 -4.83 7.96
C LEU A 127 -20.01 -5.38 8.00
N GLU A 128 -19.41 -5.56 9.18
CA GLU A 128 -18.06 -6.11 9.33
C GLU A 128 -17.92 -7.50 8.68
N ARG A 129 -18.93 -8.36 8.79
CA ARG A 129 -18.92 -9.68 8.15
C ARG A 129 -19.00 -9.59 6.62
N ALA A 130 -19.78 -8.65 6.10
CA ALA A 130 -19.88 -8.42 4.66
C ALA A 130 -18.59 -7.82 4.09
N VAL A 131 -18.00 -6.84 4.79
CA VAL A 131 -16.67 -6.28 4.45
C VAL A 131 -15.61 -7.37 4.48
N ASN A 132 -15.56 -8.21 5.52
CA ASN A 132 -14.62 -9.32 5.60
C ASN A 132 -14.85 -10.37 4.49
N ALA A 133 -16.09 -10.57 4.04
CA ALA A 133 -16.38 -11.45 2.90
C ALA A 133 -15.93 -10.82 1.57
N THR A 134 -16.16 -9.52 1.37
CA THR A 134 -15.68 -8.76 0.20
C THR A 134 -14.16 -8.72 0.16
N ASP A 135 -13.52 -8.56 1.31
CA ASP A 135 -12.09 -8.58 1.50
C ASP A 135 -11.48 -9.94 1.12
N LYS A 136 -12.05 -11.05 1.61
CA LYS A 136 -11.67 -12.41 1.15
C LYS A 136 -11.84 -12.57 -0.35
N ALA A 137 -12.92 -12.03 -0.92
CA ALA A 137 -13.17 -12.09 -2.36
C ALA A 137 -12.20 -11.20 -3.15
N LEU A 138 -11.73 -10.09 -2.58
CA LEU A 138 -10.72 -9.21 -3.16
C LEU A 138 -9.37 -9.88 -3.23
N LEU A 139 -8.94 -10.48 -2.12
CA LEU A 139 -7.74 -11.31 -2.10
C LEU A 139 -7.86 -12.47 -3.09
N ALA A 140 -8.98 -13.18 -3.16
CA ALA A 140 -9.16 -14.28 -4.11
C ALA A 140 -9.17 -13.85 -5.59
N THR A 141 -9.53 -12.60 -5.91
CA THR A 141 -9.43 -12.06 -7.27
C THR A 141 -8.01 -11.60 -7.59
N ILE A 142 -7.35 -10.98 -6.62
CA ILE A 142 -5.99 -10.41 -6.74
C ILE A 142 -4.91 -11.50 -6.76
N MET A 143 -5.11 -12.60 -6.03
CA MET A 143 -4.12 -13.65 -5.80
C MET A 143 -4.25 -14.85 -6.74
N LYS A 144 -4.86 -14.69 -7.92
CA LYS A 144 -4.92 -15.75 -8.94
C LYS A 144 -3.60 -15.92 -9.68
#